data_AF-A0A6P1R4Y4-F1
#
_entry.id   AF-A0A6P1R4Y4-F1
#
_cell.length_a   1.000
_cell.length_b   1.000
_cell.length_c   1.000
_cell.angle_alpha   90.00
_cell.angle_beta   90.00
_cell.angle_gamma   90.00
#
_symmetry.space_group_name_H-M   'P 1'
#
loop_
_entity.id
_entity.type
_entity.pdbx_description
1 polymer ?
#
loop_
_entity_poly.entity_id
_entity_poly.type
_entity_poly.pdbx_seq_one_letter_code
_entity_poly.pdbx_strand_id
1 'polypeptide(L)'
;MGKLFSNYAMFPDETEQLNFVSNIPCAFLPSASGACQLVTCDADTLKKFMGKLAQEHPGATHAAVSLMHYVQADLSLHDSSAHIKGKLNEFILEQIGSVEFNPDTLYKTIVEECRTRSKYTGTISSFDDLIQKKSITRSQVEGWLDLVRTRQALPEWSTISQQLSVGAIELANLTREWQRYRAVALDPGNEAINVLRDKIRSELEKRAGGAHTLDQLVDEIYLEVKDLARANISPFSNARLKIMILYEVFTHETTGEVQTIDPQPSEAQS
;
A
#
# COMPACT_ATOMS: atom_id res chain seq x y z
N MET A 1 15.42 -1.49 26.06
CA MET A 1 16.59 -2.32 25.73
C MET A 1 16.45 -3.76 26.24
N GLY A 2 16.10 -4.03 27.50
CA GLY A 2 15.86 -5.42 27.97
C GLY A 2 14.87 -6.23 27.12
N LYS A 3 13.74 -5.64 26.71
CA LYS A 3 12.80 -6.29 25.77
C LYS A 3 13.42 -6.61 24.39
N LEU A 4 14.32 -5.76 23.91
CA LEU A 4 15.04 -5.95 22.65
C LEU A 4 15.98 -7.15 22.76
N PHE A 5 16.70 -7.26 23.88
CA PHE A 5 17.54 -8.40 24.20
C PHE A 5 16.73 -9.68 24.43
N SER A 6 15.58 -9.57 25.09
CA SER A 6 14.67 -10.70 25.31
C SER A 6 14.20 -11.32 23.98
N ASN A 7 13.99 -10.48 22.96
CA ASN A 7 13.67 -10.94 21.61
C ASN A 7 14.83 -11.74 21.00
N TYR A 8 16.05 -11.21 21.06
CA TYR A 8 17.25 -11.94 20.64
C TYR A 8 17.45 -13.26 21.40
N ALA A 9 17.22 -13.28 22.71
CA ALA A 9 17.35 -14.50 23.52
C ALA A 9 16.34 -15.59 23.12
N MET A 10 15.17 -15.20 22.59
CA MET A 10 14.18 -16.14 22.08
C MET A 10 14.50 -16.62 20.66
N PHE A 11 15.18 -15.80 19.85
CA PHE A 11 15.46 -16.08 18.43
C PHE A 11 16.90 -15.69 18.02
N PRO A 12 17.92 -16.35 18.62
CA PRO A 12 19.31 -15.94 18.43
C PRO A 12 19.83 -16.16 17.01
N ASP A 13 19.39 -17.24 16.35
CA ASP A 13 19.83 -17.61 15.00
C ASP A 13 19.11 -16.82 13.89
N GLU A 14 18.01 -16.13 14.24
CA GLU A 14 17.14 -15.40 13.29
C GLU A 14 17.26 -13.87 13.45
N THR A 15 18.27 -13.40 14.18
CA THR A 15 18.46 -11.97 14.46
C THR A 15 19.71 -11.43 13.75
N GLU A 16 19.49 -10.71 12.66
CA GLU A 16 20.58 -10.00 11.97
C GLU A 16 20.98 -8.71 12.71
N GLN A 17 20.00 -7.93 13.17
CA GLN A 17 20.22 -6.66 13.87
C GLN A 17 19.07 -6.34 14.85
N LEU A 18 19.40 -5.63 15.92
CA LEU A 18 18.47 -5.15 16.93
C LEU A 18 18.46 -3.62 16.95
N ASN A 19 17.43 -3.00 16.37
CA ASN A 19 17.35 -1.56 16.22
C ASN A 19 16.50 -0.90 17.31
N PHE A 20 17.07 0.07 18.02
CA PHE A 20 16.33 0.98 18.89
C PHE A 20 16.19 2.34 18.19
N VAL A 21 14.96 2.71 17.86
CA VAL A 21 14.66 3.93 17.12
C VAL A 21 14.15 5.00 18.08
N SER A 22 14.71 6.21 18.02
CA SER A 22 14.26 7.35 18.81
C SER A 22 14.43 8.66 18.04
N ASN A 23 13.57 9.64 18.35
CA ASN A 23 13.66 10.99 17.82
C ASN A 23 14.47 11.95 18.72
N ILE A 24 14.99 11.46 19.86
CA ILE A 24 15.80 12.24 20.80
C ILE A 24 17.25 11.81 20.63
N PRO A 25 18.20 12.73 20.33
CA PRO A 25 19.59 12.37 20.13
C PRO A 25 20.17 11.64 21.35
N CYS A 26 20.97 10.62 21.06
CA CYS A 26 21.63 9.83 22.09
C CYS A 26 22.94 10.52 22.49
N ALA A 27 23.01 11.07 23.70
CA ALA A 27 24.16 11.87 24.14
C ALA A 27 25.52 11.14 24.13
N PHE A 28 25.52 9.81 24.10
CA PHE A 28 26.71 8.96 24.15
C PHE A 28 27.01 8.26 22.82
N LEU A 29 26.26 8.57 21.76
CA LEU A 29 26.55 8.11 20.41
C LEU A 29 26.72 9.32 19.49
N PRO A 30 27.56 9.22 18.46
CA PRO A 30 27.65 10.27 17.46
C PRO A 30 26.29 10.44 16.77
N SER A 31 25.88 11.70 16.56
CA SER A 31 24.74 12.04 15.72
C SER A 31 25.09 11.70 14.27
N ALA A 32 24.75 10.49 13.84
CA ALA A 32 24.95 10.06 12.45
C ALA A 32 23.61 9.99 11.72
N SER A 33 23.65 10.24 10.41
CA SER A 33 22.54 9.93 9.51
C SER A 33 22.54 8.41 9.30
N GLY A 34 21.88 7.65 10.18
CA GLY A 34 21.79 6.20 10.07
C GLY A 34 21.82 5.44 11.41
N ALA A 35 21.98 4.12 11.31
CA ALA A 35 22.07 3.23 12.46
C ALA A 35 23.49 3.23 13.04
N CYS A 36 23.63 3.65 14.30
CA CYS A 36 24.89 3.61 15.06
C CYS A 36 24.92 2.36 15.94
N GLN A 37 25.96 1.53 15.80
CA GLN A 37 26.17 0.40 16.70
C GLN A 37 26.43 0.86 18.14
N LEU A 38 25.79 0.22 19.12
CA LEU A 38 26.00 0.56 20.54
C LEU A 38 27.45 0.36 20.98
N VAL A 39 28.19 -0.56 20.35
CA VAL A 39 29.62 -0.80 20.65
C VAL A 39 30.53 0.35 20.22
N THR A 40 30.04 1.34 19.48
CA THR A 40 30.82 2.52 19.07
C THR A 40 30.87 3.63 20.12
N CYS A 41 30.12 3.50 21.22
CA CYS A 41 30.23 4.42 22.35
C CYS A 41 31.54 4.24 23.13
N ASP A 42 31.86 5.18 24.01
CA ASP A 42 33.06 5.10 24.84
C ASP A 42 33.02 3.87 25.77
N ALA A 43 34.21 3.36 26.11
CA ALA A 43 34.35 2.12 26.87
C ALA A 43 33.68 2.15 28.25
N ASP A 44 33.62 3.32 28.90
CA ASP A 44 32.99 3.46 30.22
C ASP A 44 31.45 3.40 30.10
N THR A 45 30.90 4.03 29.06
CA THR A 45 29.46 3.95 28.75
C THR A 45 29.07 2.53 28.35
N LEU A 46 29.85 1.88 27.49
CA LEU A 46 29.60 0.50 27.09
C LEU A 46 29.61 -0.45 28.30
N LYS A 47 30.58 -0.28 29.21
CA LYS A 47 30.67 -1.06 30.45
C LYS A 47 29.46 -0.85 31.36
N LYS A 48 29.01 0.40 31.53
CA LYS A 48 27.79 0.72 32.30
C LYS A 48 26.54 0.10 31.66
N PHE A 49 26.44 0.17 30.34
CA PHE A 49 25.33 -0.43 29.59
C PHE A 49 25.31 -1.95 29.77
N MET A 50 26.45 -2.62 29.54
CA MET A 50 26.58 -4.07 29.76
C MET A 50 26.27 -4.46 31.20
N GLY A 51 26.72 -3.67 32.19
CA GLY A 51 26.42 -3.92 33.60
C GLY A 51 24.91 -3.87 33.89
N LYS A 52 24.18 -2.90 33.33
CA LYS A 52 22.72 -2.83 33.45
C LYS A 52 22.02 -3.96 32.71
N LEU A 53 22.48 -4.30 31.50
CA LEU A 53 21.90 -5.39 30.73
C LEU A 53 22.11 -6.74 31.42
N ALA A 54 23.27 -6.97 32.03
CA ALA A 54 23.58 -8.19 32.78
C ALA A 54 22.72 -8.35 34.06
N GLN A 55 22.24 -7.25 34.66
CA GLN A 55 21.30 -7.30 35.78
C GLN A 55 19.94 -7.86 35.37
N GLU A 56 19.47 -7.53 34.16
CA GLU A 56 18.20 -8.03 33.60
C GLU A 56 18.39 -9.40 32.91
N HIS A 57 19.55 -9.62 32.30
CA HIS A 57 19.86 -10.78 31.48
C HIS A 57 21.32 -11.24 31.72
N PRO A 58 21.57 -12.15 32.68
CA PRO A 58 22.92 -12.59 33.02
C PRO A 58 23.71 -13.23 31.86
N GLY A 59 23.01 -13.74 30.84
CA GLY A 59 23.60 -14.32 29.63
C GLY A 59 23.97 -13.31 28.53
N ALA A 60 23.86 -12.00 28.79
CA ALA A 60 24.20 -10.99 27.81
C ALA A 60 25.70 -10.96 27.49
N THR A 61 26.04 -11.19 26.22
CA THR A 61 27.43 -11.18 25.74
C THR A 61 27.74 -9.92 24.96
N HIS A 62 29.03 -9.58 24.85
CA HIS A 62 29.48 -8.49 23.99
C HIS A 62 29.08 -8.69 22.52
N ALA A 63 29.09 -9.94 22.04
CA ALA A 63 28.63 -10.28 20.70
C ALA A 63 27.15 -9.90 20.49
N ALA A 64 26.26 -10.22 21.44
CA ALA A 64 24.86 -9.83 21.35
C ALA A 64 24.66 -8.29 21.38
N VAL A 65 25.49 -7.56 22.13
CA VAL A 65 25.46 -6.08 22.15
C VAL A 65 25.95 -5.49 20.84
N SER A 66 26.86 -6.16 20.12
CA SER A 66 27.31 -5.69 18.80
C SER A 66 26.21 -5.71 17.72
N LEU A 67 25.17 -6.54 17.91
CA LEU A 67 23.98 -6.55 17.05
C LEU A 67 23.03 -5.39 17.36
N MET A 68 23.21 -4.69 18.49
CA MET A 68 22.34 -3.60 18.89
C MET A 68 22.77 -2.27 18.27
N HIS A 69 21.80 -1.62 17.64
CA HIS A 69 21.96 -0.35 16.97
C HIS A 69 20.98 0.67 17.55
N TYR A 70 21.40 1.92 17.56
CA TYR A 70 20.57 3.08 17.83
C TYR A 70 20.36 3.84 16.52
N VAL A 71 19.11 4.13 16.20
CA VAL A 71 18.74 4.89 15.01
C VAL A 71 18.10 6.19 15.46
N GLN A 72 18.78 7.31 15.19
CA GLN A 72 18.15 8.61 15.34
C GLN A 72 17.22 8.83 14.16
N ALA A 73 15.91 8.81 14.41
CA ALA A 73 14.93 9.15 13.40
C ALA A 73 14.65 10.65 13.41
N ASP A 74 14.70 11.28 12.25
CA ASP A 74 14.30 12.68 12.07
C ASP A 74 12.76 12.77 11.94
N LEU A 75 12.08 12.24 12.96
CA LEU A 75 10.62 12.22 13.05
C LEU A 75 10.20 13.27 14.07
N SER A 76 9.76 14.41 13.56
CA SER A 76 8.94 15.36 14.31
C SER A 76 7.72 14.63 14.89
N LEU A 77 7.53 14.67 16.22
CA LEU A 77 6.32 14.11 16.84
C LEU A 77 5.04 14.82 16.38
N HIS A 78 5.18 16.08 15.95
CA HIS A 78 4.05 16.90 15.49
C HIS A 78 3.67 16.61 14.04
N ASP A 79 4.61 16.09 13.21
CA ASP A 79 4.38 15.90 11.77
C ASP A 79 4.86 14.55 11.21
N SER A 80 5.00 13.54 12.10
CA SER A 80 5.44 12.19 11.73
C SER A 80 4.62 11.57 10.60
N SER A 81 3.33 11.88 10.53
CA SER A 81 2.42 11.43 9.46
C SER A 81 2.83 11.97 8.09
N ALA A 82 3.14 13.26 7.97
CA ALA A 82 3.58 13.83 6.69
C ALA A 82 4.95 13.30 6.26
N HIS A 83 5.88 13.15 7.21
CA HIS A 83 7.20 12.58 6.93
C HIS A 83 7.12 11.13 6.45
N ILE A 84 6.31 10.29 7.12
CA ILE A 84 6.14 8.90 6.70
C ILE A 84 5.48 8.83 5.31
N LYS A 85 4.47 9.66 5.03
CA LYS A 85 3.87 9.72 3.68
C LYS A 85 4.88 10.14 2.61
N GLY A 86 5.73 11.13 2.91
CA GLY A 86 6.80 11.55 2.00
C GLY A 86 7.79 10.42 1.74
N LYS A 87 8.27 9.75 2.79
CA LYS A 87 9.18 8.60 2.68
C LYS A 87 8.56 7.40 1.97
N LEU A 88 7.28 7.16 2.20
CA LEU A 88 6.51 6.14 1.52
C LEU A 88 6.41 6.47 0.03
N ASN A 89 6.16 7.74 -0.33
CA ASN A 89 6.15 8.18 -1.71
C ASN A 89 7.51 7.98 -2.40
N GLU A 90 8.61 8.39 -1.75
CA GLU A 90 9.97 8.12 -2.24
C GLU A 90 10.21 6.62 -2.47
N PHE A 91 9.87 5.78 -1.49
CA PHE A 91 10.02 4.33 -1.59
C PHE A 91 9.22 3.72 -2.76
N ILE A 92 7.96 4.14 -2.94
CA ILE A 92 7.14 3.68 -4.06
C ILE A 92 7.77 4.09 -5.39
N LEU A 93 8.21 5.35 -5.52
CA LEU A 93 8.87 5.84 -6.73
C LEU A 93 10.14 5.05 -7.07
N GLU A 94 10.92 4.66 -6.06
CA GLU A 94 12.13 3.85 -6.24
C GLU A 94 11.82 2.41 -6.67
N GLN A 95 10.78 1.79 -6.10
CA GLN A 95 10.49 0.38 -6.34
C GLN A 95 9.69 0.12 -7.62
N ILE A 96 8.74 1.01 -7.95
CA ILE A 96 7.80 0.79 -9.05
C ILE A 96 7.74 1.96 -10.06
N GLY A 97 8.54 3.00 -9.87
CA GLY A 97 8.62 4.15 -10.77
C GLY A 97 7.55 5.20 -10.49
N SER A 98 7.44 6.19 -11.39
CA SER A 98 6.45 7.26 -11.28
C SER A 98 5.03 6.71 -11.41
N VAL A 99 4.33 6.63 -10.28
CA VAL A 99 2.96 6.12 -10.20
C VAL A 99 2.06 7.10 -9.48
N GLU A 100 0.83 7.25 -9.99
CA GLU A 100 -0.21 8.02 -9.31
C GLU A 100 -0.97 7.11 -8.35
N PHE A 101 -0.82 7.36 -7.06
CA PHE A 101 -1.55 6.66 -6.00
C PHE A 101 -1.98 7.65 -4.91
N ASN A 102 -2.89 7.23 -4.03
CA ASN A 102 -3.25 8.03 -2.86
C ASN A 102 -2.33 7.64 -1.68
N PRO A 103 -1.37 8.50 -1.29
CA PRO A 103 -0.44 8.19 -0.20
C PRO A 103 -1.13 8.05 1.15
N ASP A 104 -2.26 8.72 1.37
CA ASP A 104 -3.05 8.60 2.60
C ASP A 104 -3.65 7.21 2.75
N THR A 105 -4.15 6.62 1.66
CA THR A 105 -4.75 5.29 1.69
C THR A 105 -3.70 4.24 2.04
N LEU A 106 -2.56 4.25 1.35
CA LEU A 106 -1.47 3.30 1.62
C LEU A 106 -0.91 3.47 3.03
N TYR A 107 -0.68 4.72 3.46
CA TYR A 107 -0.26 5.03 4.82
C TYR A 107 -1.22 4.48 5.88
N LYS A 108 -2.54 4.69 5.71
CA LYS A 108 -3.55 4.17 6.63
C LYS A 108 -3.54 2.65 6.70
N THR A 109 -3.41 1.97 5.57
CA THR A 109 -3.31 0.50 5.52
C THR A 109 -2.11 0.00 6.32
N ILE A 110 -0.94 0.59 6.11
CA ILE A 110 0.29 0.21 6.84
C ILE A 110 0.15 0.49 8.34
N VAL A 111 -0.37 1.66 8.71
CA VAL A 111 -0.53 2.04 10.12
C VAL A 111 -1.53 1.13 10.83
N GLU A 112 -2.67 0.80 10.20
CA GLU A 112 -3.65 -0.10 10.83
C GLU A 112 -3.11 -1.53 10.95
N GLU A 113 -2.30 -1.99 9.99
CA GLU A 113 -1.61 -3.28 10.11
C GLU A 113 -0.63 -3.29 11.28
N CYS A 114 0.22 -2.27 11.40
CA CYS A 114 1.12 -2.06 12.54
C CYS A 114 0.33 -2.02 13.87
N ARG A 115 -0.81 -1.33 13.88
CA ARG A 115 -1.66 -1.21 15.06
C ARG A 115 -2.30 -2.55 15.44
N THR A 116 -2.73 -3.32 14.45
CA THR A 116 -3.32 -4.65 14.65
C THR A 116 -2.28 -5.62 15.23
N ARG A 117 -1.09 -5.65 14.66
CA ARG A 117 0.04 -6.49 15.12
C ARG A 117 0.53 -6.10 16.52
N SER A 118 0.63 -4.81 16.80
CA SER A 118 1.07 -4.32 18.13
C SER A 118 0.06 -4.62 19.24
N LYS A 119 -1.24 -4.66 18.93
CA LYS A 119 -2.31 -5.00 19.87
C LYS A 119 -2.42 -6.49 20.19
N TYR A 120 -1.71 -7.37 19.49
CA TYR A 120 -1.73 -8.79 19.80
C TYR A 120 -1.12 -9.05 21.19
N THR A 121 -1.96 -9.51 22.13
CA THR A 121 -1.61 -9.83 23.52
C THR A 121 -1.58 -11.34 23.82
N GLY A 122 -1.81 -12.19 22.80
CA GLY A 122 -1.74 -13.64 22.95
C GLY A 122 -0.32 -14.15 23.20
N THR A 123 -0.22 -15.41 23.58
CA THR A 123 1.07 -16.09 23.79
C THR A 123 1.68 -16.45 22.45
N ILE A 124 2.93 -16.04 22.22
CA ILE A 124 3.72 -16.41 21.04
C ILE A 124 4.53 -17.65 21.40
N SER A 125 4.26 -18.75 20.71
CA SER A 125 4.80 -20.07 21.06
C SER A 125 5.91 -20.56 20.13
N SER A 126 6.08 -19.91 18.98
CA SER A 126 7.11 -20.25 17.98
C SER A 126 7.51 -19.02 17.16
N PHE A 127 8.58 -19.15 16.39
CA PHE A 127 9.00 -18.11 15.45
C PHE A 127 7.99 -17.89 14.32
N ASP A 128 7.39 -18.95 13.79
CA ASP A 128 6.32 -18.83 12.79
C ASP A 128 5.12 -18.07 13.33
N ASP A 129 4.74 -18.31 14.59
CA ASP A 129 3.68 -17.59 15.28
C ASP A 129 4.04 -16.10 15.49
N LEU A 130 5.30 -15.81 15.80
CA LEU A 130 5.82 -14.43 15.86
C LEU A 130 5.66 -13.73 14.49
N ILE A 131 6.11 -14.39 13.41
CA ILE A 131 6.02 -13.86 12.04
C ILE A 131 4.57 -13.55 11.71
N GLN A 132 3.67 -14.49 11.96
CA GLN A 132 2.25 -14.34 11.62
C GLN A 132 1.57 -13.22 12.42
N LYS A 133 1.88 -13.10 13.73
CA LYS A 133 1.11 -12.23 14.64
C LYS A 133 1.72 -10.84 14.87
N LYS A 134 3.04 -10.68 14.77
CA LYS A 134 3.73 -9.44 15.16
C LYS A 134 4.70 -8.86 14.14
N SER A 135 5.07 -9.59 13.10
CA SER A 135 6.05 -9.12 12.11
C SER A 135 5.40 -8.59 10.85
N ILE A 136 6.06 -7.66 10.16
CA ILE A 136 5.72 -7.30 8.77
C ILE A 136 6.69 -8.04 7.86
N THR A 137 6.17 -8.83 6.92
CA THR A 137 6.99 -9.64 6.01
C THR A 137 7.24 -8.93 4.69
N ARG A 138 8.29 -9.36 3.96
CA ARG A 138 8.50 -8.90 2.58
C ARG A 138 7.29 -9.17 1.70
N SER A 139 6.67 -10.35 1.82
CA SER A 139 5.47 -10.70 1.04
C SER A 139 4.29 -9.75 1.27
N GLN A 140 4.15 -9.20 2.48
CA GLN A 140 3.13 -8.20 2.77
C GLN A 140 3.45 -6.86 2.13
N VAL A 141 4.73 -6.44 2.17
CA VAL A 141 5.19 -5.23 1.49
C VAL A 141 4.99 -5.35 -0.02
N GLU A 142 5.37 -6.47 -0.63
CA GLU A 142 5.11 -6.75 -2.05
C GLU A 142 3.60 -6.71 -2.34
N GLY A 143 2.76 -7.30 -1.50
CA GLY A 143 1.30 -7.21 -1.67
C GLY A 143 0.78 -5.77 -1.62
N TRP A 144 1.38 -4.89 -0.80
CA TRP A 144 1.07 -3.47 -0.82
C TRP A 144 1.55 -2.77 -2.09
N LEU A 145 2.73 -3.12 -2.59
CA LEU A 145 3.24 -2.62 -3.86
C LEU A 145 2.35 -3.06 -5.03
N ASP A 146 1.91 -4.31 -5.02
CA ASP A 146 1.00 -4.86 -6.02
C ASP A 146 -0.36 -4.15 -5.99
N LEU A 147 -0.90 -3.83 -4.82
CA LEU A 147 -2.10 -2.98 -4.72
C LEU A 147 -1.92 -1.61 -5.40
N VAL A 148 -0.71 -1.05 -5.38
CA VAL A 148 -0.39 0.18 -6.11
C VAL A 148 -0.25 -0.08 -7.61
N ARG A 149 0.39 -1.19 -8.01
CA ARG A 149 0.55 -1.61 -9.42
C ARG A 149 -0.79 -1.96 -10.10
N THR A 150 -1.66 -2.75 -9.46
CA THR A 150 -2.97 -3.10 -10.02
C THR A 150 -3.85 -1.85 -10.20
N ARG A 151 -3.68 -0.83 -9.36
CA ARG A 151 -4.34 0.48 -9.56
C ARG A 151 -3.78 1.26 -10.77
N GLN A 152 -2.57 0.92 -11.24
CA GLN A 152 -1.93 1.48 -12.43
C GLN A 152 -2.35 0.77 -13.74
N ALA A 153 -2.97 -0.42 -13.67
CA ALA A 153 -3.42 -1.14 -14.87
C ALA A 153 -4.55 -0.44 -15.65
N LEU A 154 -5.08 0.67 -15.12
CA LEU A 154 -6.03 1.53 -15.82
C LEU A 154 -5.37 2.19 -17.03
N PRO A 155 -5.89 2.01 -18.25
CA PRO A 155 -5.47 2.79 -19.40
C PRO A 155 -5.66 4.29 -19.16
N GLU A 156 -4.82 5.10 -19.80
CA GLU A 156 -4.99 6.55 -19.82
C GLU A 156 -6.38 6.93 -20.35
N TRP A 157 -6.96 7.99 -19.79
CA TRP A 157 -8.30 8.44 -20.22
C TRP A 157 -8.34 8.76 -21.72
N SER A 158 -7.24 9.23 -22.29
CA SER A 158 -7.12 9.47 -23.74
C SER A 158 -7.34 8.20 -24.56
N THR A 159 -6.88 7.04 -24.08
CA THR A 159 -7.08 5.74 -24.73
C THR A 159 -8.54 5.29 -24.60
N ILE A 160 -9.14 5.45 -23.42
CA ILE A 160 -10.55 5.06 -23.17
C ILE A 160 -11.50 5.95 -23.99
N SER A 161 -11.28 7.27 -23.97
CA SER A 161 -12.15 8.25 -24.64
C SER A 161 -12.16 8.10 -26.17
N GLN A 162 -11.08 7.62 -26.78
CA GLN A 162 -11.04 7.32 -28.21
C GLN A 162 -11.96 6.17 -28.63
N GLN A 163 -12.33 5.29 -27.69
CA GLN A 163 -13.23 4.16 -27.94
C GLN A 163 -14.71 4.52 -27.73
N LEU A 164 -15.00 5.71 -27.21
CA LEU A 164 -16.38 6.16 -26.93
C LEU A 164 -16.97 6.91 -28.11
N SER A 165 -18.14 6.50 -28.57
CA SER A 165 -18.85 7.14 -29.68
C SER A 165 -19.77 8.27 -29.21
N VAL A 166 -19.23 9.25 -28.47
CA VAL A 166 -20.01 10.33 -27.82
C VAL A 166 -19.75 11.72 -28.41
N GLY A 167 -20.73 12.62 -28.30
CA GLY A 167 -20.58 14.02 -28.74
C GLY A 167 -19.61 14.83 -27.86
N ALA A 168 -19.01 15.89 -28.41
CA ALA A 168 -17.96 16.67 -27.74
C ALA A 168 -18.34 17.21 -26.35
N ILE A 169 -19.59 17.63 -26.15
CA ILE A 169 -20.07 18.14 -24.86
C ILE A 169 -20.19 17.00 -23.83
N GLU A 170 -20.69 15.84 -24.25
CA GLU A 170 -20.78 14.67 -23.38
C GLU A 170 -19.38 14.17 -23.01
N LEU A 171 -18.46 14.14 -23.98
CA LEU A 171 -17.07 13.78 -23.74
C LEU A 171 -16.39 14.70 -22.71
N ALA A 172 -16.60 16.02 -22.81
CA ALA A 172 -16.07 16.98 -21.85
C ALA A 172 -16.63 16.75 -20.43
N ASN A 173 -17.92 16.41 -20.33
CA ASN A 173 -18.55 16.08 -19.04
C ASN A 173 -18.00 14.77 -18.45
N LEU A 174 -17.84 13.73 -19.27
CA LEU A 174 -17.24 12.46 -18.87
C LEU A 174 -15.79 12.67 -18.41
N THR A 175 -14.99 13.45 -19.14
CA THR A 175 -13.60 13.76 -18.77
C THR A 175 -13.51 14.42 -17.39
N ARG A 176 -14.38 15.39 -17.12
CA ARG A 176 -14.42 16.05 -15.80
C ARG A 176 -14.82 15.08 -14.69
N GLU A 177 -15.80 14.22 -14.93
CA GLU A 177 -16.23 13.23 -13.95
C GLU A 177 -15.20 12.11 -13.76
N TRP A 178 -14.43 11.73 -14.79
CA TRP A 178 -13.32 10.77 -14.68
C TRP A 178 -12.28 11.24 -13.67
N GLN A 179 -11.82 12.48 -13.82
CA GLN A 179 -10.84 13.08 -12.89
C GLN A 179 -11.36 13.15 -11.46
N ARG A 180 -12.64 13.50 -11.29
CA ARG A 180 -13.28 13.54 -9.96
C ARG A 180 -13.45 12.16 -9.35
N TYR A 181 -13.92 11.21 -10.13
CA TYR A 181 -14.24 9.87 -9.64
C TYR A 181 -12.97 9.09 -9.30
N ARG A 182 -11.89 9.24 -10.07
CA ARG A 182 -10.61 8.57 -9.80
C ARG A 182 -10.07 8.86 -8.40
N ALA A 183 -10.16 10.12 -7.93
CA ALA A 183 -9.77 10.47 -6.57
C ALA A 183 -10.65 9.78 -5.50
N VAL A 184 -11.94 9.62 -5.78
CA VAL A 184 -12.91 9.01 -4.86
C VAL A 184 -12.84 7.48 -4.87
N ALA A 185 -12.58 6.85 -6.01
CA ALA A 185 -12.45 5.40 -6.16
C ALA A 185 -11.25 4.82 -5.37
N LEU A 186 -10.30 5.69 -4.99
CA LEU A 186 -9.13 5.37 -4.17
C LEU A 186 -9.38 5.46 -2.66
N ASP A 187 -10.56 5.94 -2.22
CA ASP A 187 -10.95 6.04 -0.82
C ASP A 187 -11.76 4.80 -0.38
N PRO A 188 -11.19 3.90 0.44
CA PRO A 188 -11.90 2.71 0.90
C PRO A 188 -13.02 3.01 1.90
N GLY A 189 -13.09 4.22 2.46
CA GLY A 189 -14.07 4.60 3.48
C GLY A 189 -15.48 4.90 2.95
N ASN A 190 -15.69 4.90 1.63
CA ASN A 190 -16.98 5.25 1.05
C ASN A 190 -17.86 4.01 0.79
N GLU A 191 -18.53 3.54 1.84
CA GLU A 191 -19.37 2.33 1.82
C GLU A 191 -20.48 2.41 0.76
N ALA A 192 -21.12 3.57 0.59
CA ALA A 192 -22.18 3.77 -0.41
C ALA A 192 -21.66 3.61 -1.85
N ILE A 193 -20.44 4.08 -2.13
CA ILE A 193 -19.80 3.88 -3.42
C ILE A 193 -19.38 2.42 -3.59
N ASN A 194 -18.86 1.77 -2.55
CA ASN A 194 -18.44 0.37 -2.60
C ASN A 194 -19.62 -0.56 -2.92
N VAL A 195 -20.78 -0.36 -2.28
CA VAL A 195 -22.01 -1.14 -2.59
C VAL A 195 -22.38 -1.04 -4.06
N LEU A 196 -22.28 0.17 -4.64
CA LEU A 196 -22.59 0.35 -6.06
C LEU A 196 -21.52 -0.28 -6.97
N ARG A 197 -20.24 -0.18 -6.60
CA ARG A 197 -19.15 -0.83 -7.34
C ARG A 197 -19.31 -2.34 -7.37
N ASP A 198 -19.65 -2.96 -6.23
CA ASP A 198 -19.90 -4.39 -6.14
C ASP A 198 -21.08 -4.81 -7.03
N LYS A 199 -22.13 -3.98 -7.10
CA LYS A 199 -23.23 -4.19 -8.04
C LYS A 199 -22.77 -4.09 -9.50
N ILE A 200 -21.98 -3.07 -9.86
CA ILE A 200 -21.43 -2.90 -11.21
C ILE A 200 -20.59 -4.12 -11.60
N ARG A 201 -19.71 -4.60 -10.71
CA ARG A 201 -18.88 -5.79 -10.94
C ARG A 201 -19.72 -7.04 -11.15
N SER A 202 -20.76 -7.24 -10.34
CA SER A 202 -21.68 -8.36 -10.50
C SER A 202 -22.39 -8.33 -11.86
N GLU A 203 -22.73 -7.15 -12.39
CA GLU A 203 -23.31 -7.04 -13.75
C GLU A 203 -22.26 -7.22 -14.85
N LEU A 204 -21.00 -6.80 -14.63
CA LEU A 204 -19.89 -7.06 -15.55
C LEU A 204 -19.61 -8.57 -15.69
N GLU A 205 -19.58 -9.29 -14.57
CA GLU A 205 -19.34 -10.74 -14.54
C GLU A 205 -20.40 -11.53 -15.31
N LYS A 206 -21.68 -11.12 -15.23
CA LYS A 206 -22.76 -11.75 -16.03
C LYS A 206 -22.58 -11.57 -17.53
N ARG A 207 -21.79 -10.59 -17.94
CA ARG A 207 -21.56 -10.19 -19.34
C ARG A 207 -20.15 -10.51 -19.83
N ALA A 208 -19.32 -11.15 -19.00
CA ALA A 208 -17.89 -11.41 -19.21
C ALA A 208 -17.55 -12.38 -20.36
N GLY A 209 -18.48 -12.70 -21.26
CA GLY A 209 -18.24 -13.52 -22.45
C GLY A 209 -19.04 -13.09 -23.69
N GLY A 210 -19.70 -11.92 -23.64
CA GLY A 210 -20.45 -11.39 -24.76
C GLY A 210 -19.61 -10.49 -25.66
N ALA A 211 -19.84 -10.54 -26.97
CA ALA A 211 -19.26 -9.58 -27.92
C ALA A 211 -20.00 -8.23 -27.84
N HIS A 212 -19.72 -7.46 -26.79
CA HIS A 212 -20.27 -6.11 -26.60
C HIS A 212 -19.26 -5.06 -26.99
N THR A 213 -19.69 -3.98 -27.65
CA THR A 213 -18.87 -2.77 -27.72
C THR A 213 -18.84 -2.07 -26.37
N LEU A 214 -17.82 -1.24 -26.11
CA LEU A 214 -17.70 -0.49 -24.86
C LEU A 214 -18.94 0.35 -24.58
N ASP A 215 -19.47 1.03 -25.62
CA ASP A 215 -20.68 1.84 -25.53
C ASP A 215 -21.92 1.00 -25.13
N GLN A 216 -22.09 -0.18 -25.74
CA GLN A 216 -23.19 -1.10 -25.42
C GLN A 216 -23.12 -1.61 -23.98
N LEU A 217 -21.92 -2.02 -23.56
CA LEU A 217 -21.70 -2.52 -22.20
C LEU A 217 -22.01 -1.45 -21.15
N VAL A 218 -21.57 -0.21 -21.39
CA VAL A 218 -21.83 0.91 -20.48
C VAL A 218 -23.32 1.22 -20.40
N ASP A 219 -24.02 1.30 -21.52
CA ASP A 219 -25.45 1.62 -21.54
C ASP A 219 -26.32 0.52 -20.91
N GLU A 220 -25.99 -0.76 -21.16
CA GLU A 220 -26.67 -1.90 -20.55
C GLU A 220 -26.52 -1.91 -19.02
N ILE A 221 -25.28 -1.78 -18.52
CA ILE A 221 -25.03 -1.76 -17.07
C ILE A 221 -25.68 -0.51 -16.45
N TYR A 222 -25.59 0.64 -17.13
CA TYR A 222 -26.21 1.88 -16.67
C TYR A 222 -27.71 1.69 -16.38
N LEU A 223 -28.43 1.01 -17.25
CA LEU A 223 -29.87 0.77 -17.06
C LEU A 223 -30.17 -0.07 -15.82
N GLU A 224 -29.33 -1.04 -15.51
CA GLU A 224 -29.48 -1.94 -14.35
C GLU A 224 -29.12 -1.26 -13.02
N VAL A 225 -28.14 -0.36 -13.02
CA VAL A 225 -27.60 0.21 -11.77
C VAL A 225 -28.05 1.64 -11.48
N LYS A 226 -28.73 2.33 -12.42
CA LYS A 226 -29.13 3.75 -12.28
C LYS A 226 -29.96 4.05 -11.03
N ASP A 227 -30.89 3.16 -10.67
CA ASP A 227 -31.82 3.42 -9.56
C ASP A 227 -31.10 3.23 -8.22
N LEU A 228 -30.21 2.23 -8.13
CA LEU A 228 -29.31 2.06 -7.00
C LEU A 228 -28.34 3.24 -6.87
N ALA A 229 -27.79 3.72 -7.98
CA ALA A 229 -26.88 4.85 -8.02
C ALA A 229 -27.56 6.15 -7.55
N ARG A 230 -28.81 6.40 -7.95
CA ARG A 230 -29.60 7.55 -7.47
C ARG A 230 -29.84 7.52 -5.96
N ALA A 231 -29.97 6.34 -5.37
CA ALA A 231 -30.16 6.18 -3.93
C ALA A 231 -28.86 6.33 -3.12
N ASN A 232 -27.71 5.99 -3.70
CA ASN A 232 -26.43 5.89 -2.97
C ASN A 232 -25.41 6.99 -3.30
N ILE A 233 -25.58 7.73 -4.40
CA ILE A 233 -24.66 8.78 -4.81
C ILE A 233 -25.30 10.16 -4.74
N SER A 234 -24.67 11.07 -4.02
CA SER A 234 -24.98 12.50 -4.05
C SER A 234 -23.72 13.33 -4.33
N PRO A 235 -23.76 14.32 -5.24
CA PRO A 235 -24.80 14.53 -6.26
C PRO A 235 -24.74 13.43 -7.34
N PHE A 236 -25.91 12.99 -7.80
CA PHE A 236 -26.05 12.05 -8.92
C PHE A 236 -25.94 12.79 -10.26
N SER A 237 -25.18 12.22 -11.19
CA SER A 237 -25.19 12.63 -12.60
C SER A 237 -25.00 11.41 -13.49
N ASN A 238 -25.60 11.43 -14.68
CA ASN A 238 -25.48 10.33 -15.63
C ASN A 238 -24.01 10.11 -16.05
N ALA A 239 -23.27 11.21 -16.25
CA ALA A 239 -21.85 11.17 -16.57
C ALA A 239 -21.05 10.49 -15.46
N ARG A 240 -21.34 10.79 -14.19
CA ARG A 240 -20.67 10.15 -13.05
C ARG A 240 -20.90 8.65 -13.05
N LEU A 241 -22.14 8.20 -13.23
CA LEU A 241 -22.42 6.75 -13.26
C LEU A 241 -21.74 6.05 -14.44
N LYS A 242 -21.77 6.63 -15.64
CA LYS A 242 -21.05 6.09 -16.81
C LYS A 242 -19.55 5.97 -16.55
N ILE A 243 -18.95 6.97 -15.92
CA ILE A 243 -17.54 6.94 -15.49
C ILE A 243 -17.26 5.84 -14.48
N MET A 244 -18.16 5.60 -13.51
CA MET A 244 -17.99 4.51 -12.55
C MET A 244 -17.98 3.14 -13.22
N ILE A 245 -18.86 2.96 -14.21
CA ILE A 245 -18.92 1.71 -15.00
C ILE A 245 -17.65 1.56 -15.81
N LEU A 246 -17.22 2.59 -16.56
CA LEU A 246 -15.99 2.57 -17.33
C LEU A 246 -14.77 2.27 -16.46
N TYR A 247 -14.68 2.89 -15.29
CA TYR A 247 -13.61 2.61 -14.34
C TYR A 247 -13.57 1.12 -13.97
N GLU A 248 -14.72 0.54 -13.61
CA GLU A 248 -14.77 -0.89 -13.26
C GLU A 248 -14.48 -1.81 -14.45
N VAL A 249 -14.91 -1.49 -15.67
CA VAL A 249 -14.58 -2.26 -16.89
C VAL A 249 -13.07 -2.44 -17.06
N PHE A 250 -12.28 -1.39 -16.79
CA PHE A 250 -10.83 -1.41 -16.96
C PHE A 250 -10.07 -1.83 -15.69
N THR A 251 -10.71 -1.91 -14.53
CA THR A 251 -10.07 -2.37 -13.28
C THR A 251 -10.49 -3.76 -12.83
N HIS A 252 -11.60 -4.28 -13.35
CA HIS A 252 -12.07 -5.62 -13.00
C HIS A 252 -11.21 -6.62 -13.78
N GLU A 253 -10.27 -7.25 -13.06
CA GLU A 253 -9.62 -8.45 -13.56
C GLU A 253 -10.69 -9.54 -13.70
N THR A 254 -11.11 -9.79 -14.94
CA THR A 254 -11.83 -11.02 -15.25
C THR A 254 -10.87 -12.15 -14.94
N THR A 255 -11.11 -12.86 -13.84
CA THR A 255 -10.47 -14.15 -13.57
C THR A 255 -10.81 -15.09 -14.74
N GLY A 256 -9.93 -15.12 -15.74
CA GLY A 256 -10.05 -15.99 -16.90
C GLY A 256 -9.75 -15.28 -18.22
N GLU A 257 -8.59 -15.60 -18.77
CA GLU A 257 -8.20 -15.51 -20.19
C GLU A 257 -7.59 -14.21 -20.73
N VAL A 258 -6.27 -14.32 -20.89
CA VAL A 258 -5.33 -13.57 -21.73
C VAL A 258 -5.92 -13.09 -23.06
N GLN A 259 -5.74 -11.80 -23.37
CA GLN A 259 -5.34 -11.40 -24.73
C GLN A 259 -4.09 -10.52 -24.65
N THR A 260 -2.94 -11.18 -24.73
CA THR A 260 -1.72 -10.59 -25.27
C THR A 260 -2.04 -10.10 -26.68
N ILE A 261 -2.00 -8.79 -26.88
CA ILE A 261 -2.01 -8.20 -28.22
C ILE A 261 -0.68 -8.56 -28.86
N ASP A 262 -0.71 -9.61 -29.67
CA ASP A 262 0.38 -10.07 -30.53
C ASP A 262 0.47 -9.10 -31.73
N PRO A 263 1.56 -8.34 -31.91
CA PRO A 263 1.72 -7.56 -33.13
C PRO A 263 2.13 -8.50 -34.27
N GLN A 264 1.16 -8.85 -35.14
CA GLN A 264 1.43 -9.59 -36.37
C GLN A 264 2.43 -8.83 -37.28
N PRO A 265 3.22 -9.57 -38.08
CA PRO A 265 4.40 -9.05 -38.77
C PRO A 265 4.03 -8.24 -40.02
N SER A 266 4.75 -7.13 -40.21
CA SER A 266 4.77 -6.35 -41.44
C SER A 266 5.38 -7.19 -42.57
N GLU A 267 4.55 -7.80 -43.41
CA GLU A 267 4.89 -8.09 -44.79
C GLU A 267 4.59 -6.86 -45.66
N ALA A 268 5.62 -6.30 -46.29
CA ALA A 268 5.49 -5.68 -47.60
C ALA A 268 6.87 -5.62 -48.28
N GLN A 269 7.00 -6.42 -49.33
CA GLN A 269 8.08 -6.43 -50.30
C GLN A 269 8.13 -5.11 -51.09
N SER A 270 9.34 -4.64 -51.38
CA SER A 270 9.77 -4.10 -52.69
C SER A 270 11.28 -4.08 -52.75
#